data_AF-A0A7Y1CKL2-F1
#
_entry.id   AF-A0A7Y1CKL2-F1
#
_cell.length_a   1.000
_cell.length_b   1.000
_cell.length_c   1.000
_cell.angle_alpha   90.00
_cell.angle_beta   90.00
_cell.angle_gamma   90.00
#
_symmetry.space_group_name_H-M   'P 1'
#
loop_
_entity.id
_entity.type
_entity.pdbx_description
1 polymer ?
#
loop_
_entity_poly.entity_id
_entity_poly.type
_entity_poly.pdbx_seq_one_letter_code
_entity_poly.pdbx_strand_id
1 'polypeptide(L)' 'MLLVLADRETRVVSGGLTRVVLREGSLVVNSSQVGGTKDTWVVED' A
#
# COMPACT_ATOMS: atom_id res chain seq x y z
N MET A 1 0.86 -2.57 -0.95
CA MET A 1 1.42 -3.26 0.23
C MET A 1 0.26 -3.75 1.07
N LEU A 2 0.19 -5.07 1.25
CA LEU A 2 -0.87 -5.71 2.03
C LEU A 2 -0.33 -6.06 3.40
N LEU A 3 -1.22 -6.06 4.41
CA LEU A 3 -0.90 -6.55 5.74
C LEU A 3 -1.38 -7.99 5.86
N VAL A 4 -0.46 -8.88 6.23
CA VAL A 4 -0.73 -10.27 6.53
C VAL A 4 -0.62 -10.46 8.05
N LEU A 5 -1.64 -11.06 8.64
CA LEU A 5 -1.65 -11.46 10.04
C LEU A 5 -1.50 -12.98 10.08
N ALA A 6 -0.51 -13.46 10.81
CA ALA A 6 -0.24 -14.88 10.97
C ALA A 6 -0.29 -15.23 12.47
N ASP A 7 -1.30 -16.01 12.86
CA ASP A 7 -1.41 -16.59 14.19
C ASP A 7 -1.56 -18.13 14.11
N ARG A 8 -2.71 -18.70 14.51
CA ARG A 8 -3.09 -20.08 14.19
C ARG A 8 -3.49 -20.23 12.73
N GLU A 9 -3.98 -19.16 12.10
CA GLU A 9 -4.29 -19.11 10.67
C GLU A 9 -3.66 -17.85 10.03
N THR A 10 -3.44 -17.92 8.72
CA THR A 10 -2.91 -16.79 7.94
C THR A 10 -4.06 -16.06 7.27
N ARG A 11 -4.22 -14.77 7.55
CA ARG A 11 -5.23 -13.92 6.90
C ARG A 11 -4.64 -12.63 6.34
N VAL A 12 -5.22 -12.16 5.24
CA VAL A 12 -4.92 -10.85 4.65
C VAL A 12 -5.96 -9.86 5.16
N VAL A 13 -5.52 -8.68 5.62
CA VAL A 13 -6.44 -7.62 6.03
C VAL A 13 -7.07 -6.97 4.79
N SER A 14 -8.37 -6.72 4.84
CA SER A 14 -9.12 -6.00 3.80
C SER A 14 -8.68 -4.54 3.74
N GLY A 15 -7.71 -4.26 2.87
CA GLY A 15 -7.13 -2.94 2.67
C GLY A 15 -5.63 -3.01 2.39
N GLY A 16 -5.02 -1.85 2.21
CA GLY A 16 -3.58 -1.78 2.00
C GLY A 16 -3.06 -0.37 1.79
N LEU A 17 -1.75 -0.27 1.66
CA LEU A 17 -1.05 0.96 1.30
C LEU A 17 -0.61 0.89 -0.15
N THR A 18 -1.05 1.85 -0.95
CA THR A 18 -0.59 2.03 -2.33
C THR A 18 0.57 3.00 -2.34
N ARG A 19 1.69 2.64 -2.98
CA ARG A 19 2.83 3.52 -3.17
C ARG A 19 2.61 4.38 -4.42
N VAL A 20 2.88 5.68 -4.31
CA VAL A 20 2.68 6.63 -5.40
C VAL A 20 3.94 7.44 -5.67
N VAL A 21 4.07 7.89 -6.91
CA VAL A 21 5.10 8.86 -7.29
C VAL A 21 4.47 10.25 -7.25
N LEU A 22 5.11 11.20 -6.57
CA LEU A 22 4.62 12.58 -6.48
C LEU A 22 5.26 13.50 -7.56
N ARG A 23 6.38 13.07 -8.15
CA ARG A 23 7.09 13.79 -9.20
C ARG A 23 6.74 13.21 -10.58
N GLU A 24 6.30 14.07 -11.48
CA GLU A 24 6.01 13.70 -12.87
C GLU A 24 7.25 13.11 -13.59
N GLY A 25 7.01 12.08 -14.41
CA GLY A 25 8.06 11.37 -15.16
C GLY A 25 8.93 10.43 -14.33
N SER A 26 8.78 10.40 -13.00
CA SER A 26 9.48 9.45 -12.14
C SER A 26 8.71 8.13 -12.02
N LEU A 27 9.44 7.03 -11.87
CA LEU A 27 8.89 5.70 -11.54
C LEU A 27 9.27 5.27 -10.12
N VAL A 28 10.04 6.09 -9.40
CA VAL A 28 10.55 5.79 -8.08
C VAL A 28 9.50 6.15 -7.04
N VAL A 29 9.00 5.14 -6.34
CA VAL A 29 8.02 5.31 -5.27
C VAL A 29 8.64 5.31 -3.88
N ASN A 30 9.97 5.23 -3.75
CA ASN A 30 10.66 5.26 -2.46
C ASN A 30 10.49 6.63 -1.78
N SER A 31 10.22 6.65 -0.47
CA SER A 31 10.00 7.86 0.31
C SER A 31 11.26 8.69 0.48
N SER A 32 12.45 8.06 0.48
CA SER A 32 13.73 8.77 0.42
C SER A 32 13.92 9.58 -0.87
N GLN A 33 13.08 9.35 -1.89
CA GLN A 33 13.18 9.94 -3.23
C GLN A 33 11.83 10.52 -3.69
N VAL A 34 11.07 11.11 -2.77
CA VAL A 34 9.82 11.85 -3.07
C VAL A 34 8.66 10.93 -3.50
N GLY A 35 8.69 9.67 -3.07
CA GLY A 35 7.55 8.76 -3.13
C GLY A 35 6.61 8.95 -1.94
N GLY A 36 5.32 8.69 -2.16
CA GLY A 36 4.28 8.79 -1.13
C GLY A 36 3.51 7.49 -0.95
N THR A 37 2.50 7.56 -0.08
CA THR A 37 1.53 6.50 0.13
C THR A 37 0.10 7.04 0.01
N LYS A 38 -0.82 6.18 -0.41
CA LYS A 38 -2.26 6.40 -0.34
C LYS A 38 -2.93 5.18 0.30
N ASP A 39 -4.00 5.42 1.03
CA ASP A 39 -4.82 4.36 1.58
C ASP A 39 -5.60 3.66 0.47
N THR A 40 -5.74 2.35 0.58
CA THR A 40 -6.53 1.51 -0.32
C THR A 40 -7.67 0.92 0.49
N TRP A 41 -8.89 1.38 0.22
CA TRP A 41 -10.10 0.90 0.86
C TRP A 41 -10.75 -0.18 0.00
N VAL A 42 -11.11 -1.29 0.64
CA VAL A 42 -11.94 -2.33 0.04
C VAL A 42 -13.36 -2.07 0.54
N VAL A 43 -14.29 -1.87 -0.39
CA VAL A 43 -15.70 -1.63 -0.10
C VAL A 43 -16.45 -2.93 -0.36
N GLU A 44 -17.28 -3.34 0.60
CA GLU A 44 -18.21 -4.47 0.47
C GLU A 44 -19.60 -3.93 0.12
N ASP A 45 -20.39 -4.71 -0.62
CA ASP A 45 -21.77 -4.37 -1.01
C ASP A 45 -22.75 -4.36 0.17
#